data_AF-A0A1Q2MHT9-F1
#
_entry.id   AF-A0A1Q2MHT9-F1
#
_cell.length_a   1.000
_cell.length_b   1.000
_cell.length_c   1.000
_cell.angle_alpha   90.00
_cell.angle_beta   90.00
_cell.angle_gamma   90.00
#
_symmetry.space_group_name_H-M   'P 1'
#
loop_
_entity.id
_entity.type
_entity.pdbx_description
1 polymer ?
#
loop_
_entity_poly.entity_id
_entity_poly.type
_entity_poly.pdbx_seq_one_letter_code
_entity_poly.pdbx_strand_id
1 'polypeptide(L)'
;MNIKMLAFLGLASMAAAAGAVPETNDSAKSFPRFYDQIEVLADMILESQIEEGGIGNYVIKEGQSSPVFMTTYTFGPLGLLKAYQMSGKEEYLEAAKKFVDFWFERQNVRPDRWGIVGTFYDQSKENGVITDHIYTKERSLSNAGGPGYDASDSDGPMVSLTAYNYYLLTGDIEILQNYADGCKLIGDSIIATYDFRDSLTYCHPNYKVKYLMDVCEVYHQIKALAGIFEVLDSVIKERVSDGNFASYKVWNYHFLSENYKQIAQDMKESILSLWNEQEKWYYWAKDVKGKKQHCRWDRMYPDTQEQIWPMLWYVTSPDMKQSKEVWENLNQNHPKWHETDLEWPSTSTVAIKMQDFEKAETHISRILSEMKPNPAWETNDKHLMIHNCCFDFDIEGCCRMVKGSLAVKDNECRFQITAAIDGSAKIKVRKSVVDDARIMVNSKPAKIKEYAGYYIYEFDAKKSDIKDISFKIAKD
;
A
#
# COMPACT_ATOMS: atom_id res chain seq x y z
N MET A 1 -5.58 -24.60 -9.28
CA MET A 1 -5.00 -23.45 -9.99
C MET A 1 -4.49 -22.52 -8.90
N ASN A 2 -3.18 -22.53 -8.64
CA ASN A 2 -2.55 -21.67 -7.62
C ASN A 2 -2.52 -20.26 -8.19
N ILE A 3 -3.61 -19.51 -7.97
CA ILE A 3 -3.71 -18.15 -8.49
C ILE A 3 -2.76 -17.29 -7.68
N LYS A 4 -1.76 -16.79 -8.39
CA LYS A 4 -0.86 -15.70 -8.02
C LYS A 4 -1.70 -14.46 -7.67
N MET A 5 -2.30 -14.44 -6.48
CA MET A 5 -2.92 -13.26 -5.84
C MET A 5 -1.90 -12.17 -5.46
N LEU A 6 -0.72 -12.26 -6.03
CA LEU A 6 0.27 -11.21 -6.03
C LEU A 6 -0.10 -10.12 -7.07
N ALA A 7 -1.03 -10.37 -8.02
CA ALA A 7 -1.60 -9.38 -8.98
C ALA A 7 -2.02 -8.04 -8.33
N PHE A 8 -2.31 -8.09 -7.04
CA PHE A 8 -2.88 -7.02 -6.24
C PHE A 8 -1.91 -5.90 -5.86
N LEU A 9 -0.59 -6.14 -5.85
CA LEU A 9 0.38 -5.07 -5.60
C LEU A 9 0.45 -4.08 -6.77
N GLY A 10 0.25 -4.55 -8.01
CA GLY A 10 0.35 -3.74 -9.22
C GLY A 10 -0.62 -2.55 -9.21
N LEU A 11 -1.92 -2.78 -8.97
CA LEU A 11 -2.95 -1.74 -9.15
C LEU A 11 -3.24 -0.85 -7.95
N ALA A 12 -3.04 -1.29 -6.70
CA ALA A 12 -3.09 -0.38 -5.54
C ALA A 12 -2.00 0.71 -5.63
N SER A 13 -0.96 0.45 -6.41
CA SER A 13 0.15 1.36 -6.66
C SER A 13 -0.07 2.31 -7.83
N MET A 14 -0.99 1.98 -8.73
CA MET A 14 -1.28 2.79 -9.93
C MET A 14 -2.06 4.05 -9.61
N ALA A 15 -2.78 4.08 -8.48
CA ALA A 15 -3.45 5.28 -8.00
C ALA A 15 -2.51 6.24 -7.25
N ALA A 16 -1.29 5.82 -6.89
CA ALA A 16 -0.36 6.58 -6.05
C ALA A 16 1.06 6.73 -6.67
N ALA A 17 1.29 6.19 -7.85
CA ALA A 17 2.52 6.34 -8.61
C ALA A 17 2.16 6.29 -10.09
N ALA A 18 2.40 7.38 -10.82
CA ALA A 18 2.43 7.38 -12.28
C ALA A 18 3.49 8.38 -12.77
N GLY A 19 4.69 8.36 -12.18
CA GLY A 19 5.81 9.21 -12.58
C GLY A 19 6.43 8.77 -13.91
N ALA A 20 6.36 9.64 -14.92
CA ALA A 20 7.12 9.79 -16.19
C ALA A 20 7.13 8.83 -17.38
N VAL A 21 7.06 9.50 -18.54
CA VAL A 21 7.43 9.03 -19.87
C VAL A 21 8.79 9.65 -20.26
N PRO A 22 9.72 8.90 -20.90
CA PRO A 22 10.85 9.46 -21.64
C PRO A 22 10.42 9.91 -23.06
N GLU A 23 11.04 10.98 -23.56
CA GLU A 23 10.84 11.62 -24.88
C GLU A 23 11.04 10.68 -26.10
N THR A 24 10.14 9.71 -26.29
CA THR A 24 10.09 8.92 -27.52
C THR A 24 8.63 8.73 -27.95
N ASN A 25 8.36 9.03 -29.22
CA ASN A 25 7.05 9.24 -29.85
C ASN A 25 6.06 8.03 -29.84
N ASP A 26 6.31 6.95 -29.10
CA ASP A 26 5.49 5.72 -29.19
C ASP A 26 4.94 5.16 -27.86
N SER A 27 5.38 5.64 -26.69
CA SER A 27 5.01 5.08 -25.37
C SER A 27 3.80 5.76 -24.68
N ALA A 28 3.21 6.80 -25.28
CA ALA A 28 2.12 7.60 -24.71
C ALA A 28 0.69 6.97 -24.83
N LYS A 29 0.58 5.65 -25.03
CA LYS A 29 -0.67 4.95 -25.41
C LYS A 29 -1.38 4.17 -24.28
N SER A 30 -0.84 4.11 -23.05
CA SER A 30 -1.18 3.03 -22.09
C SER A 30 -2.07 3.39 -20.89
N PHE A 31 -2.25 4.67 -20.52
CA PHE A 31 -2.86 5.02 -19.23
C PHE A 31 -4.38 4.75 -19.08
N PRO A 32 -5.25 4.98 -20.09
CA PRO A 32 -6.70 4.76 -19.94
C PRO A 32 -7.12 3.31 -19.66
N ARG A 33 -6.28 2.32 -20.00
CA ARG A 33 -6.59 0.89 -19.79
C ARG A 33 -6.62 0.47 -18.32
N PHE A 34 -5.88 1.16 -17.46
CA PHE A 34 -5.73 0.74 -16.07
C PHE A 34 -6.92 1.12 -15.19
N TYR A 35 -7.66 2.18 -15.55
CA TYR A 35 -8.88 2.58 -14.86
C TYR A 35 -9.98 1.51 -14.97
N ASP A 36 -10.16 0.95 -16.17
CA ASP A 36 -11.17 -0.11 -16.37
C ASP A 36 -10.78 -1.41 -15.63
N GLN A 37 -9.49 -1.61 -15.36
CA GLN A 37 -8.98 -2.80 -14.68
C GLN A 37 -9.05 -2.72 -13.16
N ILE A 38 -9.14 -1.52 -12.56
CA ILE A 38 -9.17 -1.40 -11.10
C ILE A 38 -10.46 -1.95 -10.50
N GLU A 39 -11.60 -1.72 -11.15
CA GLU A 39 -12.87 -2.30 -10.69
C GLU A 39 -12.86 -3.82 -10.84
N VAL A 40 -12.37 -4.34 -11.97
CA VAL A 40 -12.21 -5.79 -12.16
C VAL A 40 -11.38 -6.41 -11.04
N LEU A 41 -10.25 -5.81 -10.68
CA LEU A 41 -9.44 -6.34 -9.59
C LEU A 41 -10.13 -6.20 -8.24
N ALA A 42 -10.76 -5.05 -7.95
CA ALA A 42 -11.49 -4.85 -6.71
C ALA A 42 -12.61 -5.89 -6.54
N ASP A 43 -13.36 -6.17 -7.60
CA ASP A 43 -14.38 -7.21 -7.63
C ASP A 43 -13.79 -8.59 -7.33
N MET A 44 -12.59 -8.91 -7.82
CA MET A 44 -11.90 -10.17 -7.48
C MET A 44 -11.50 -10.25 -6.00
N ILE A 45 -11.13 -9.12 -5.37
CA ILE A 45 -10.86 -9.08 -3.93
C ILE A 45 -12.16 -9.31 -3.16
N LEU A 46 -13.26 -8.66 -3.58
CA LEU A 46 -14.58 -8.86 -2.99
C LEU A 46 -15.01 -10.33 -3.06
N GLU A 47 -14.86 -10.98 -4.21
CA GLU A 47 -15.17 -12.40 -4.39
C GLU A 47 -14.29 -13.33 -3.53
N SER A 48 -13.10 -12.86 -3.15
CA SER A 48 -12.18 -13.60 -2.27
C SER A 48 -12.40 -13.28 -0.79
N GLN A 49 -13.23 -12.28 -0.46
CA GLN A 49 -13.56 -11.91 0.91
C GLN A 49 -14.67 -12.82 1.46
N ILE A 50 -14.44 -13.44 2.63
CA ILE A 50 -15.51 -14.13 3.36
C ILE A 50 -16.50 -13.12 3.93
N GLU A 51 -17.72 -13.58 4.20
CA GLU A 51 -18.79 -12.78 4.81
C GLU A 51 -18.33 -11.99 6.07
N GLU A 52 -17.48 -12.60 6.89
CA GLU A 52 -16.95 -12.05 8.13
C GLU A 52 -15.85 -10.99 7.91
N GLY A 53 -15.31 -10.83 6.69
CA GLY A 53 -14.37 -9.77 6.32
C GLY A 53 -12.94 -10.21 6.01
N GLY A 54 -12.55 -11.43 6.37
CA GLY A 54 -11.24 -12.00 6.02
C GLY A 54 -11.09 -12.19 4.50
N ILE A 55 -9.90 -11.94 3.95
CA ILE A 55 -9.63 -12.12 2.51
C ILE A 55 -8.85 -13.42 2.32
N GLY A 56 -9.41 -14.35 1.55
CA GLY A 56 -8.80 -15.63 1.22
C GLY A 56 -7.90 -15.58 -0.01
N ASN A 57 -7.15 -16.66 -0.24
CA ASN A 57 -6.17 -16.80 -1.34
C ASN A 57 -6.82 -17.02 -2.71
N TYR A 58 -8.12 -17.27 -2.71
CA TYR A 58 -8.91 -17.60 -3.88
C TYR A 58 -10.36 -17.27 -3.60
N VAL A 59 -11.12 -17.09 -4.69
CA VAL A 59 -12.57 -17.04 -4.66
C VAL A 59 -13.09 -18.29 -3.96
N ILE A 60 -13.84 -18.08 -2.89
CA ILE A 60 -14.25 -19.15 -1.98
C ILE A 60 -15.47 -19.84 -2.57
N LYS A 61 -15.30 -21.08 -2.98
CA LYS A 61 -16.41 -21.91 -3.47
C LYS A 61 -17.07 -22.63 -2.30
N GLU A 62 -18.38 -22.80 -2.39
CA GLU A 62 -19.17 -23.54 -1.40
C GLU A 62 -18.57 -24.94 -1.17
N GLY A 63 -18.37 -25.30 0.10
CA GLY A 63 -17.80 -26.59 0.51
C GLY A 63 -16.26 -26.71 0.42
N GLN A 64 -15.53 -25.64 0.06
CA GLN A 64 -14.06 -25.65 0.10
C GLN A 64 -13.53 -24.98 1.38
N SER A 65 -12.54 -25.61 2.03
CA SER A 65 -11.76 -24.94 3.05
C SER A 65 -10.96 -23.82 2.39
N SER A 66 -11.13 -22.57 2.82
CA SER A 66 -10.31 -21.45 2.35
C SER A 66 -9.40 -20.97 3.47
N PRO A 67 -8.07 -21.02 3.30
CA PRO A 67 -7.20 -20.30 4.20
C PRO A 67 -7.37 -18.80 3.97
N VAL A 68 -7.25 -18.05 5.06
CA VAL A 68 -7.37 -16.61 5.15
C VAL A 68 -6.10 -16.16 5.85
N PHE A 69 -5.05 -15.88 5.08
CA PHE A 69 -3.75 -15.52 5.66
C PHE A 69 -3.66 -14.02 5.89
N MET A 70 -2.94 -13.64 6.95
CA MET A 70 -2.64 -12.26 7.26
C MET A 70 -1.55 -11.72 6.33
N THR A 71 -0.55 -12.54 6.01
CA THR A 71 0.77 -12.05 5.57
C THR A 71 0.82 -11.65 4.10
N THR A 72 0.16 -12.42 3.23
CA THR A 72 0.24 -12.24 1.78
C THR A 72 -0.91 -11.38 1.23
N TYR A 73 -1.96 -11.10 2.02
CA TYR A 73 -3.25 -10.58 1.52
C TYR A 73 -3.70 -9.24 2.13
N THR A 74 -2.91 -8.70 3.04
CA THR A 74 -3.06 -7.36 3.62
C THR A 74 -2.98 -6.21 2.63
N PHE A 75 -2.47 -6.46 1.42
CA PHE A 75 -2.47 -5.49 0.33
C PHE A 75 -3.85 -5.32 -0.31
N GLY A 76 -4.68 -6.37 -0.29
CA GLY A 76 -6.03 -6.37 -0.83
C GLY A 76 -6.91 -5.20 -0.35
N PRO A 77 -7.07 -4.96 0.95
CA PRO A 77 -7.89 -3.86 1.44
C PRO A 77 -7.34 -2.48 1.07
N LEU A 78 -6.01 -2.29 0.96
CA LEU A 78 -5.46 -1.04 0.41
C LEU A 78 -5.84 -0.88 -1.07
N GLY A 79 -5.84 -1.97 -1.83
CA GLY A 79 -6.38 -2.01 -3.20
C GLY A 79 -7.86 -1.62 -3.27
N LEU A 80 -8.70 -2.13 -2.35
CA LEU A 80 -10.11 -1.75 -2.24
C LEU A 80 -10.29 -0.27 -1.93
N LEU A 81 -9.51 0.30 -0.99
CA LEU A 81 -9.54 1.73 -0.69
C LEU A 81 -9.16 2.59 -1.91
N LYS A 82 -8.15 2.17 -2.69
CA LYS A 82 -7.79 2.84 -3.95
C LYS A 82 -8.89 2.71 -5.00
N ALA A 83 -9.48 1.53 -5.16
CA ALA A 83 -10.61 1.33 -6.05
C ALA A 83 -11.80 2.23 -5.68
N TYR A 84 -12.08 2.39 -4.37
CA TYR A 84 -13.08 3.35 -3.89
C TYR A 84 -12.73 4.80 -4.25
N GLN A 85 -11.49 5.24 -4.01
CA GLN A 85 -11.05 6.60 -4.37
C GLN A 85 -11.26 6.92 -5.86
N MET A 86 -11.07 5.92 -6.72
CA MET A 86 -11.16 6.08 -8.18
C MET A 86 -12.58 5.93 -8.73
N SER A 87 -13.35 4.96 -8.22
CA SER A 87 -14.69 4.61 -8.75
C SER A 87 -15.85 5.25 -7.99
N GLY A 88 -15.64 5.57 -6.71
CA GLY A 88 -16.69 5.97 -5.77
C GLY A 88 -17.65 4.85 -5.34
N LYS A 89 -17.36 3.58 -5.65
CA LYS A 89 -18.19 2.43 -5.25
C LYS A 89 -18.02 2.12 -3.76
N GLU A 90 -19.06 2.41 -2.98
CA GLU A 90 -19.06 2.25 -1.51
C GLU A 90 -18.80 0.79 -1.07
N GLU A 91 -19.17 -0.21 -1.87
CA GLU A 91 -18.92 -1.62 -1.56
C GLU A 91 -17.44 -1.97 -1.34
N TYR A 92 -16.52 -1.29 -2.05
CA TYR A 92 -15.09 -1.45 -1.82
C TYR A 92 -14.64 -0.84 -0.49
N LEU A 93 -15.22 0.30 -0.12
CA LEU A 93 -14.94 0.96 1.14
C LEU A 93 -15.43 0.11 2.33
N GLU A 94 -16.67 -0.40 2.24
CA GLU A 94 -17.27 -1.29 3.25
C GLU A 94 -16.47 -2.59 3.39
N ALA A 95 -16.01 -3.18 2.28
CA ALA A 95 -15.17 -4.37 2.31
C ALA A 95 -13.82 -4.12 2.99
N ALA A 96 -13.18 -2.97 2.74
CA ALA A 96 -11.96 -2.60 3.45
C ALA A 96 -12.19 -2.41 4.96
N LYS A 97 -13.32 -1.83 5.35
CA LYS A 97 -13.71 -1.73 6.78
C LYS A 97 -13.91 -3.10 7.40
N LYS A 98 -14.66 -4.00 6.75
CA LYS A 98 -14.88 -5.38 7.23
C LYS A 98 -13.58 -6.14 7.44
N PHE A 99 -12.59 -5.93 6.58
CA PHE A 99 -11.26 -6.50 6.76
C PHE A 99 -10.60 -6.01 8.06
N VAL A 100 -10.66 -4.71 8.34
CA VAL A 100 -10.12 -4.12 9.58
C VAL A 100 -10.83 -4.70 10.78
N ASP A 101 -12.16 -4.73 10.77
CA ASP A 101 -12.97 -5.27 11.86
C ASP A 101 -12.63 -6.75 12.11
N PHE A 102 -12.58 -7.56 11.05
CA PHE A 102 -12.28 -9.00 11.11
C PHE A 102 -10.96 -9.31 11.84
N TRP A 103 -9.90 -8.58 11.51
CA TRP A 103 -8.58 -8.86 12.06
C TRP A 103 -8.43 -8.34 13.47
N PHE A 104 -8.92 -7.14 13.79
CA PHE A 104 -8.86 -6.65 15.17
C PHE A 104 -9.67 -7.52 16.15
N GLU A 105 -10.79 -8.13 15.71
CA GLU A 105 -11.53 -9.13 16.50
C GLU A 105 -10.70 -10.39 16.82
N ARG A 106 -9.70 -10.70 15.99
CA ARG A 106 -8.88 -11.92 16.07
C ARG A 106 -7.44 -11.64 16.52
N GLN A 107 -7.16 -10.42 16.96
CA GLN A 107 -5.86 -10.06 17.48
C GLN A 107 -5.55 -10.86 18.76
N ASN A 108 -4.31 -11.33 18.89
CA ASN A 108 -3.83 -11.97 20.10
C ASN A 108 -3.65 -10.94 21.22
N VAL A 109 -4.72 -10.70 22.00
CA VAL A 109 -4.69 -9.77 23.15
C VAL A 109 -3.96 -10.32 24.38
N ARG A 110 -3.59 -11.59 24.35
CA ARG A 110 -2.74 -12.27 25.34
C ARG A 110 -1.47 -12.75 24.64
N PRO A 111 -0.38 -12.97 25.41
CA PRO A 111 0.84 -13.53 24.84
C PRO A 111 0.53 -14.80 24.05
N ASP A 112 0.92 -14.79 22.80
CA ASP A 112 0.76 -15.88 21.86
C ASP A 112 1.74 -17.03 22.19
N ARG A 113 1.80 -18.08 21.36
CA ARG A 113 2.72 -19.23 21.56
C ARG A 113 4.21 -18.84 21.62
N TRP A 114 4.57 -17.64 21.18
CA TRP A 114 5.92 -17.07 21.21
C TRP A 114 6.09 -16.00 22.30
N GLY A 115 5.04 -15.75 23.10
CA GLY A 115 5.04 -14.77 24.18
C GLY A 115 4.81 -13.34 23.73
N ILE A 116 4.40 -13.10 22.47
CA ILE A 116 4.15 -11.75 21.95
C ILE A 116 2.65 -11.44 22.02
N VAL A 117 2.29 -10.21 22.33
CA VAL A 117 0.91 -9.70 22.23
C VAL A 117 0.74 -8.90 20.95
N GLY A 118 -0.50 -8.77 20.48
CA GLY A 118 -0.83 -7.91 19.32
C GLY A 118 -0.52 -8.52 17.96
N THR A 119 -0.09 -9.78 17.92
CA THR A 119 0.09 -10.58 16.71
C THR A 119 -1.25 -11.10 16.20
N PHE A 120 -1.26 -11.63 14.97
CA PHE A 120 -2.44 -12.19 14.32
C PHE A 120 -2.05 -13.56 13.77
N TYR A 121 -2.79 -14.60 14.12
CA TYR A 121 -2.59 -15.90 13.49
C TYR A 121 -3.32 -15.95 12.16
N ASP A 122 -2.71 -16.60 11.17
CA ASP A 122 -3.41 -16.95 9.96
C ASP A 122 -4.66 -17.76 10.29
N GLN A 123 -5.72 -17.55 9.53
CA GLN A 123 -7.02 -18.14 9.77
C GLN A 123 -7.35 -19.13 8.66
N SER A 124 -8.35 -19.96 8.91
CA SER A 124 -8.93 -20.86 7.92
C SER A 124 -10.43 -20.93 8.13
N LYS A 125 -11.18 -20.97 7.03
CA LYS A 125 -12.63 -21.18 7.05
C LYS A 125 -12.94 -22.55 6.47
N GLU A 126 -13.48 -23.44 7.29
CA GLU A 126 -13.93 -24.78 6.88
C GLU A 126 -15.36 -25.01 7.37
N ASN A 127 -16.26 -25.39 6.47
CA ASN A 127 -17.69 -25.63 6.77
C ASN A 127 -18.37 -24.46 7.51
N GLY A 128 -18.02 -23.22 7.15
CA GLY A 128 -18.56 -22.01 7.77
C GLY A 128 -17.94 -21.65 9.12
N VAL A 129 -17.01 -22.43 9.64
CA VAL A 129 -16.33 -22.17 10.91
C VAL A 129 -14.95 -21.60 10.65
N ILE A 130 -14.61 -20.52 11.35
CA ILE A 130 -13.29 -19.89 11.29
C ILE A 130 -12.44 -20.37 12.46
N THR A 131 -11.25 -20.88 12.16
CA THR A 131 -10.27 -21.36 13.14
C THR A 131 -8.87 -20.92 12.76
N ASP A 132 -7.98 -20.83 13.75
CA ASP A 132 -6.56 -20.62 13.51
C ASP A 132 -5.99 -21.69 12.57
N HIS A 133 -5.16 -21.27 11.63
CA HIS A 133 -4.47 -22.13 10.70
C HIS A 133 -3.31 -22.84 11.41
N ILE A 134 -3.37 -24.18 11.48
CA ILE A 134 -2.35 -24.99 12.14
C ILE A 134 -1.28 -25.43 11.13
N TYR A 135 -0.04 -25.03 11.39
CA TYR A 135 1.11 -25.35 10.54
C TYR A 135 1.73 -26.72 10.91
N THR A 136 1.97 -27.56 9.89
CA THR A 136 2.73 -28.81 10.03
C THR A 136 4.22 -28.57 9.77
N LYS A 137 5.09 -29.51 10.18
CA LYS A 137 6.55 -29.42 9.94
C LYS A 137 6.90 -29.37 8.45
N GLU A 138 6.10 -30.04 7.63
CA GLU A 138 6.26 -30.08 6.17
C GLU A 138 5.86 -28.75 5.53
N ARG A 139 4.91 -28.02 6.12
CA ARG A 139 4.44 -26.72 5.63
C ARG A 139 5.33 -25.57 6.07
N SER A 140 5.75 -25.56 7.33
CA SER A 140 6.62 -24.52 7.87
C SER A 140 7.41 -25.05 9.05
N LEU A 141 8.74 -24.93 8.98
CA LEU A 141 9.62 -25.29 10.08
C LEU A 141 9.54 -24.28 11.24
N SER A 142 9.35 -22.99 10.94
CA SER A 142 9.24 -21.92 11.94
C SER A 142 7.91 -21.96 12.70
N ASN A 143 6.84 -22.35 12.01
CA ASN A 143 5.48 -22.38 12.56
C ASN A 143 5.00 -23.78 12.98
N ALA A 144 5.80 -24.83 12.75
CA ALA A 144 5.43 -26.21 13.02
C ALA A 144 4.78 -26.43 14.39
N GLY A 145 3.70 -27.21 14.42
CA GLY A 145 3.12 -27.76 15.65
C GLY A 145 2.07 -26.88 16.34
N GLY A 146 1.48 -25.91 15.64
CA GLY A 146 0.45 -25.05 16.20
C GLY A 146 0.00 -23.93 15.25
N PRO A 147 -0.85 -23.01 15.73
CA PRO A 147 -1.21 -21.82 14.99
C PRO A 147 0.03 -20.95 14.74
N GLY A 148 0.04 -20.17 13.68
CA GLY A 148 1.20 -19.35 13.34
C GLY A 148 0.89 -18.20 12.40
N TYR A 149 1.95 -17.48 12.08
CA TYR A 149 1.98 -16.35 11.16
C TYR A 149 3.34 -16.35 10.45
N ASP A 150 3.45 -15.71 9.29
CA ASP A 150 4.72 -15.63 8.56
C ASP A 150 5.69 -14.67 9.26
N ALA A 151 5.21 -13.50 9.70
CA ALA A 151 6.03 -12.46 10.30
C ALA A 151 5.29 -11.67 11.40
N SER A 152 5.78 -11.72 12.64
CA SER A 152 5.15 -10.96 13.75
C SER A 152 5.30 -9.45 13.64
N ASP A 153 6.32 -9.00 12.90
CA ASP A 153 6.67 -7.59 12.80
C ASP A 153 5.87 -6.89 11.71
N SER A 154 5.64 -7.50 10.54
CA SER A 154 5.00 -6.85 9.38
C SER A 154 3.49 -7.17 9.18
N ASP A 155 2.95 -8.21 9.80
CA ASP A 155 1.56 -8.65 9.55
C ASP A 155 0.51 -7.75 10.19
N GLY A 156 0.60 -7.59 11.51
CA GLY A 156 -0.34 -6.79 12.29
C GLY A 156 -0.40 -5.32 11.89
N PRO A 157 0.74 -4.66 11.64
CA PRO A 157 0.69 -3.24 11.35
C PRO A 157 0.20 -2.90 9.92
N MET A 158 -0.03 -3.89 9.04
CA MET A 158 -0.85 -3.68 7.83
C MET A 158 -2.33 -3.42 8.12
N VAL A 159 -2.89 -4.04 9.17
CA VAL A 159 -4.28 -3.83 9.57
C VAL A 159 -4.48 -2.40 10.05
N SER A 160 -3.53 -1.89 10.86
CA SER A 160 -3.55 -0.50 11.30
C SER A 160 -3.28 0.48 10.15
N LEU A 161 -2.39 0.14 9.21
CA LEU A 161 -2.20 0.93 7.99
C LEU A 161 -3.49 1.06 7.17
N THR A 162 -4.24 -0.04 7.03
CA THR A 162 -5.55 -0.03 6.35
C THR A 162 -6.55 0.85 7.10
N ALA A 163 -6.67 0.70 8.42
CA ALA A 163 -7.54 1.53 9.25
C ALA A 163 -7.19 3.02 9.16
N TYR A 164 -5.89 3.36 9.14
CA TYR A 164 -5.44 4.73 8.99
C TYR A 164 -5.78 5.30 7.60
N ASN A 165 -5.55 4.53 6.53
CA ASN A 165 -5.94 4.96 5.18
C ASN A 165 -7.46 5.11 5.05
N TYR A 166 -8.25 4.21 5.64
CA TYR A 166 -9.70 4.33 5.71
C TYR A 166 -10.12 5.65 6.37
N TYR A 167 -9.53 5.98 7.53
CA TYR A 167 -9.76 7.26 8.21
C TYR A 167 -9.35 8.45 7.33
N LEU A 168 -8.18 8.42 6.67
CA LEU A 168 -7.76 9.53 5.81
C LEU A 168 -8.74 9.79 4.65
N LEU A 169 -9.43 8.76 4.17
CA LEU A 169 -10.42 8.87 3.09
C LEU A 169 -11.79 9.31 3.57
N THR A 170 -12.20 8.87 4.76
CA THR A 170 -13.59 9.01 5.24
C THR A 170 -13.76 9.96 6.42
N GLY A 171 -12.66 10.29 7.11
CA GLY A 171 -12.63 10.92 8.43
C GLY A 171 -13.44 10.22 9.50
N ASP A 172 -13.77 8.95 9.30
CA ASP A 172 -14.40 8.13 10.32
C ASP A 172 -13.41 7.92 11.46
N ILE A 173 -13.47 8.80 12.45
CA ILE A 173 -12.61 8.73 13.63
C ILE A 173 -12.97 7.54 14.52
N GLU A 174 -14.20 7.01 14.43
CA GLU A 174 -14.66 5.92 15.28
C GLU A 174 -13.87 4.65 15.00
N ILE A 175 -13.48 4.39 13.74
CA ILE A 175 -12.61 3.24 13.42
C ILE A 175 -11.29 3.29 14.20
N LEU A 176 -10.69 4.48 14.35
CA LEU A 176 -9.44 4.65 15.09
C LEU A 176 -9.67 4.59 16.60
N GLN A 177 -10.78 5.14 17.10
CA GLN A 177 -11.11 5.11 18.51
C GLN A 177 -11.43 3.68 19.00
N ASN A 178 -12.21 2.94 18.22
CA ASN A 178 -12.62 1.56 18.54
C ASN A 178 -11.41 0.62 18.60
N TYR A 179 -10.41 0.84 17.75
CA TYR A 179 -9.23 -0.03 17.66
C TYR A 179 -7.95 0.57 18.26
N ALA A 180 -8.04 1.67 19.02
CA ALA A 180 -6.86 2.33 19.60
C ALA A 180 -6.02 1.41 20.50
N ASP A 181 -6.67 0.60 21.36
CA ASP A 181 -5.98 -0.37 22.21
C ASP A 181 -5.35 -1.50 21.37
N GLY A 182 -6.01 -1.92 20.29
CA GLY A 182 -5.45 -2.90 19.35
C GLY A 182 -4.24 -2.38 18.58
N CYS A 183 -4.28 -1.13 18.12
CA CYS A 183 -3.14 -0.43 17.50
C CYS A 183 -1.94 -0.32 18.46
N LYS A 184 -2.19 -0.16 19.76
CA LYS A 184 -1.13 -0.17 20.76
C LYS A 184 -0.49 -1.55 20.88
N LEU A 185 -1.31 -2.61 20.91
CA LEU A 185 -0.81 -3.99 20.94
C LEU A 185 0.01 -4.34 19.68
N ILE A 186 -0.38 -3.84 18.50
CA ILE A 186 0.43 -3.93 17.28
C ILE A 186 1.80 -3.27 17.50
N GLY A 187 1.82 -2.07 18.08
CA GLY A 187 3.09 -1.42 18.42
C GLY A 187 3.94 -2.25 19.40
N ASP A 188 3.31 -2.88 20.38
CA ASP A 188 3.99 -3.79 21.32
C ASP A 188 4.58 -5.02 20.59
N SER A 189 3.91 -5.54 19.55
CA SER A 189 4.44 -6.66 18.74
C SER A 189 5.68 -6.27 17.94
N ILE A 190 5.69 -5.08 17.32
CA ILE A 190 6.88 -4.52 16.65
C ILE A 190 8.03 -4.37 17.64
N ILE A 191 7.77 -3.81 18.83
CA ILE A 191 8.81 -3.61 19.85
C ILE A 191 9.37 -4.94 20.36
N ALA A 192 8.55 -5.99 20.43
CA ALA A 192 9.01 -7.31 20.85
C ALA A 192 10.07 -7.93 19.91
N THR A 193 10.10 -7.51 18.64
CA THR A 193 11.09 -7.95 17.66
C THR A 193 12.11 -6.86 17.26
N TYR A 194 11.95 -5.64 17.77
CA TYR A 194 12.85 -4.52 17.52
C TYR A 194 14.21 -4.71 18.20
N ASP A 195 15.28 -4.61 17.41
CA ASP A 195 16.65 -4.67 17.92
C ASP A 195 17.23 -3.27 18.09
N PHE A 196 17.24 -2.78 19.33
CA PHE A 196 17.75 -1.45 19.70
C PHE A 196 19.24 -1.19 19.34
N ARG A 197 20.00 -2.22 18.95
CA ARG A 197 21.41 -2.05 18.54
C ARG A 197 21.55 -1.49 17.12
N ASP A 198 20.57 -1.75 16.28
CA ASP A 198 20.58 -1.30 14.88
C ASP A 198 19.22 -0.83 14.38
N SER A 199 18.23 -0.69 15.24
CA SER A 199 16.92 -0.15 14.90
C SER A 199 16.20 -0.91 13.77
N LEU A 200 16.42 -2.22 13.67
CA LEU A 200 15.73 -3.10 12.71
C LEU A 200 14.95 -4.18 13.46
N THR A 201 13.89 -4.70 12.87
CA THR A 201 13.08 -5.81 13.45
C THR A 201 13.56 -7.17 12.96
N TYR A 202 13.35 -8.18 13.81
CA TYR A 202 13.39 -9.58 13.40
C TYR A 202 12.01 -10.03 12.92
N CYS A 203 11.96 -10.85 11.87
CA CYS A 203 10.73 -11.42 11.32
C CYS A 203 9.84 -12.06 12.42
N HIS A 204 10.39 -12.96 13.24
CA HIS A 204 9.73 -13.40 14.48
C HIS A 204 10.70 -13.95 15.55
N PRO A 205 10.28 -14.10 16.83
CA PRO A 205 11.19 -14.47 17.92
C PRO A 205 11.95 -15.79 17.72
N ASN A 206 11.34 -16.74 17.01
CA ASN A 206 11.93 -18.05 16.73
C ASN A 206 12.69 -18.10 15.39
N TYR A 207 12.64 -17.04 14.59
CA TYR A 207 13.41 -16.89 13.35
C TYR A 207 13.98 -15.49 13.27
N LYS A 208 15.13 -15.35 13.91
CA LYS A 208 15.79 -14.05 14.11
C LYS A 208 16.64 -13.65 12.90
N VAL A 209 15.96 -13.47 11.78
CA VAL A 209 16.50 -12.86 10.57
C VAL A 209 15.79 -11.52 10.37
N LYS A 210 16.55 -10.52 9.95
CA LYS A 210 16.03 -9.19 9.59
C LYS A 210 16.04 -9.11 8.08
N TYR A 211 14.91 -9.32 7.44
CA TYR A 211 14.78 -9.20 5.99
C TYR A 211 14.62 -7.74 5.60
N LEU A 212 15.22 -7.34 4.48
CA LEU A 212 15.09 -5.99 3.96
C LEU A 212 13.63 -5.68 3.64
N MET A 213 12.89 -6.66 3.12
CA MET A 213 11.46 -6.52 2.87
C MET A 213 10.65 -6.22 4.13
N ASP A 214 10.76 -7.07 5.16
CA ASP A 214 10.01 -6.95 6.40
C ASP A 214 10.27 -5.61 7.08
N VAL A 215 11.53 -5.19 7.21
CA VAL A 215 11.86 -3.93 7.89
C VAL A 215 11.36 -2.69 7.12
N CYS A 216 11.24 -2.77 5.79
CA CYS A 216 10.64 -1.70 4.98
C CYS A 216 9.12 -1.62 5.19
N GLU A 217 8.46 -2.77 5.30
CA GLU A 217 7.04 -2.90 5.62
C GLU A 217 6.75 -2.30 6.99
N VAL A 218 7.49 -2.73 8.01
CA VAL A 218 7.38 -2.21 9.38
C VAL A 218 7.64 -0.71 9.44
N TYR A 219 8.63 -0.19 8.72
CA TYR A 219 8.91 1.25 8.65
C TYR A 219 7.68 2.04 8.17
N HIS A 220 7.00 1.57 7.13
CA HIS A 220 5.84 2.28 6.61
C HIS A 220 4.66 2.21 7.56
N GLN A 221 4.46 1.04 8.17
CA GLN A 221 3.31 0.82 9.03
C GLN A 221 3.46 1.49 10.41
N ILE A 222 4.67 1.58 10.98
CA ILE A 222 4.89 2.30 12.24
C ILE A 222 4.65 3.81 12.08
N LYS A 223 4.85 4.36 10.88
CA LYS A 223 4.40 5.73 10.56
C LYS A 223 2.89 5.86 10.56
N ALA A 224 2.17 4.83 10.12
CA ALA A 224 0.72 4.82 10.21
C ALA A 224 0.24 4.76 11.66
N LEU A 225 0.87 3.94 12.52
CA LEU A 225 0.61 3.95 13.96
C LEU A 225 0.86 5.33 14.57
N ALA A 226 1.97 5.99 14.23
CA ALA A 226 2.24 7.35 14.66
C ALA A 226 1.12 8.31 14.26
N GLY A 227 0.68 8.26 12.99
CA GLY A 227 -0.42 9.08 12.48
C GLY A 227 -1.76 8.81 13.18
N ILE A 228 -2.09 7.55 13.47
CA ILE A 228 -3.29 7.18 14.24
C ILE A 228 -3.27 7.85 15.62
N PHE A 229 -2.16 7.73 16.35
CA PHE A 229 -2.08 8.27 17.70
C PHE A 229 -1.99 9.81 17.72
N GLU A 230 -1.44 10.44 16.68
CA GLU A 230 -1.49 11.88 16.49
C GLU A 230 -2.92 12.38 16.28
N VAL A 231 -3.69 11.68 15.45
CA VAL A 231 -5.11 11.98 15.22
C VAL A 231 -5.90 11.84 16.53
N LEU A 232 -5.76 10.72 17.25
CA LEU A 232 -6.47 10.49 18.51
C LEU A 232 -6.08 11.52 19.60
N ASP A 233 -4.81 11.92 19.67
CA ASP A 233 -4.34 12.95 20.58
C ASP A 233 -4.98 14.32 20.28
N SER A 234 -5.09 14.69 18.99
CA SER A 234 -5.72 15.96 18.61
C SER A 234 -7.21 16.02 18.97
N VAL A 235 -7.95 14.93 18.76
CA VAL A 235 -9.38 14.80 19.14
C VAL A 235 -9.57 14.91 20.66
N ILE A 236 -8.67 14.32 21.45
CA ILE A 236 -8.72 14.45 22.92
C ILE A 236 -8.49 15.91 23.32
N LYS A 237 -7.47 16.58 22.76
CA LYS A 237 -7.14 17.98 23.09
C LYS A 237 -8.31 18.93 22.84
N GLU A 238 -9.01 18.77 21.72
CA GLU A 238 -10.22 19.55 21.39
C GLU A 238 -11.35 19.36 22.42
N ARG A 239 -11.63 18.10 22.80
CA ARG A 239 -12.67 17.79 23.81
C ARG A 239 -12.31 18.32 25.21
N VAL A 240 -11.02 18.34 25.57
CA VAL A 240 -10.56 18.95 26.83
C VAL A 240 -10.81 20.46 26.82
N SER A 241 -10.51 21.15 25.72
CA SER A 241 -10.76 22.60 25.61
C SER A 241 -12.24 22.97 25.71
N ASP A 242 -13.14 22.08 25.30
CA ASP A 242 -14.59 22.30 25.35
C ASP A 242 -15.22 21.99 26.73
N GLY A 243 -14.41 21.67 27.74
CA GLY A 243 -14.88 21.42 29.11
C GLY A 243 -15.65 20.11 29.29
N ASN A 244 -15.69 19.25 28.28
CA ASN A 244 -16.47 18.01 28.27
C ASN A 244 -15.64 16.81 28.78
N PHE A 245 -15.03 16.97 29.96
CA PHE A 245 -14.06 16.02 30.50
C PHE A 245 -14.73 14.96 31.39
N ALA A 246 -15.32 13.95 30.76
CA ALA A 246 -15.75 12.73 31.45
C ALA A 246 -14.86 11.55 31.06
N SER A 247 -13.96 11.17 31.97
CA SER A 247 -13.35 9.82 32.09
C SER A 247 -12.67 9.18 30.88
N TYR A 248 -12.22 9.92 29.86
CA TYR A 248 -11.37 9.31 28.85
C TYR A 248 -10.03 8.94 29.49
N LYS A 249 -9.62 7.68 29.33
CA LYS A 249 -8.25 7.27 29.57
C LYS A 249 -7.40 8.17 28.67
N VAL A 250 -6.80 9.22 29.25
CA VAL A 250 -5.74 9.98 28.60
C VAL A 250 -4.54 9.04 28.57
N TRP A 251 -4.64 8.05 27.68
CA TRP A 251 -3.51 7.27 27.26
C TRP A 251 -2.50 8.25 26.69
N ASN A 252 -1.23 7.90 26.82
CA ASN A 252 -0.12 8.72 26.39
C ASN A 252 -0.03 8.74 24.84
N TYR A 253 -1.11 9.07 24.12
CA TYR A 253 -1.21 9.03 22.66
C TYR A 253 -0.21 9.98 22.03
N HIS A 254 -0.02 11.17 22.60
CA HIS A 254 1.07 12.06 22.21
C HIS A 254 2.43 11.35 22.25
N PHE A 255 2.77 10.73 23.38
CA PHE A 255 4.04 10.00 23.51
C PHE A 255 4.13 8.79 22.59
N LEU A 256 3.04 8.03 22.39
CA LEU A 256 3.01 6.91 21.44
C LEU A 256 3.29 7.41 20.02
N SER A 257 2.61 8.47 19.59
CA SER A 257 2.85 9.13 18.31
C SER A 257 4.32 9.53 18.16
N GLU A 258 4.86 10.30 19.11
CA GLU A 258 6.24 10.79 19.01
C GLU A 258 7.27 9.65 19.10
N ASN A 259 7.04 8.64 19.94
CA ASN A 259 7.89 7.46 20.01
C ASN A 259 7.90 6.68 18.69
N TYR A 260 6.73 6.46 18.08
CA TYR A 260 6.65 5.79 16.78
C TYR A 260 7.23 6.62 15.64
N LYS A 261 7.14 7.95 15.68
CA LYS A 261 7.87 8.84 14.73
C LYS A 261 9.37 8.66 14.87
N GLN A 262 9.89 8.61 16.10
CA GLN A 262 11.32 8.40 16.34
C GLN A 262 11.78 7.03 15.86
N ILE A 263 11.04 5.96 16.20
CA ILE A 263 11.37 4.61 15.74
C ILE A 263 11.32 4.53 14.21
N ALA A 264 10.33 5.14 13.56
CA ALA A 264 10.27 5.20 12.10
C ALA A 264 11.52 5.86 11.51
N GLN A 265 11.98 6.97 12.12
CA GLN A 265 13.17 7.67 11.66
C GLN A 265 14.43 6.82 11.83
N ASP A 266 14.62 6.21 13.00
CA ASP A 266 15.75 5.34 13.28
C ASP A 266 15.78 4.14 12.34
N MET A 267 14.62 3.50 12.12
CA MET A 267 14.46 2.41 11.15
C MET A 267 14.85 2.84 9.75
N LYS A 268 14.39 4.01 9.29
CA LYS A 268 14.72 4.52 7.95
C LYS A 268 16.22 4.65 7.78
N GLU A 269 16.91 5.26 8.74
CA GLU A 269 18.37 5.43 8.70
C GLU A 269 19.08 4.08 8.68
N SER A 270 18.61 3.13 9.48
CA SER A 270 19.17 1.78 9.53
C SER A 270 18.95 0.98 8.25
N ILE A 271 17.78 1.08 7.62
CA ILE A 271 17.52 0.46 6.31
C ILE A 271 18.46 1.07 5.26
N LEU A 272 18.62 2.40 5.24
CA LEU A 272 19.54 3.06 4.33
C LEU A 272 21.01 2.64 4.58
N SER A 273 21.37 2.29 5.81
CA SER A 273 22.70 1.75 6.15
C SER A 273 22.98 0.33 5.63
N LEU A 274 21.94 -0.37 5.14
CA LEU A 274 22.09 -1.65 4.44
C LEU A 274 22.59 -1.47 3.00
N TRP A 275 22.64 -0.24 2.49
CA TRP A 275 23.18 0.05 1.16
C TRP A 275 24.69 -0.23 1.09
N ASN A 276 25.10 -0.99 0.07
CA ASN A 276 26.49 -1.18 -0.31
C ASN A 276 26.82 -0.31 -1.52
N GLU A 277 27.47 0.83 -1.28
CA GLU A 277 27.81 1.81 -2.33
C GLU A 277 28.73 1.24 -3.41
N GLN A 278 29.66 0.34 -3.05
CA GLN A 278 30.61 -0.23 -4.01
C GLN A 278 29.94 -1.18 -4.98
N GLU A 279 29.06 -2.03 -4.45
CA GLU A 279 28.43 -3.09 -5.23
C GLU A 279 27.03 -2.70 -5.77
N LYS A 280 26.48 -1.57 -5.31
CA LYS A 280 25.20 -0.97 -5.73
C LYS A 280 23.95 -1.81 -5.44
N TRP A 281 23.89 -2.38 -4.23
CA TRP A 281 22.70 -3.09 -3.73
C TRP A 281 22.59 -3.00 -2.21
N TYR A 282 21.41 -3.28 -1.67
CA TYR A 282 21.14 -3.43 -0.25
C TYR A 282 21.34 -4.87 0.21
N TYR A 283 22.00 -5.07 1.34
CA TYR A 283 21.98 -6.37 2.00
C TYR A 283 20.55 -6.81 2.30
N TRP A 284 20.10 -7.89 1.64
CA TRP A 284 18.71 -8.34 1.71
C TRP A 284 18.37 -8.99 3.05
N ALA A 285 19.37 -9.43 3.81
CA ALA A 285 19.13 -9.86 5.19
C ALA A 285 20.30 -9.62 6.12
N LYS A 286 20.00 -9.56 7.42
CA LYS A 286 20.97 -9.54 8.52
C LYS A 286 20.58 -10.57 9.59
N ASP A 287 21.51 -11.45 9.96
CA ASP A 287 21.26 -12.46 11.00
C ASP A 287 21.52 -11.93 12.43
N VAL A 288 21.25 -12.76 13.44
CA VAL A 288 21.50 -12.44 14.87
C VAL A 288 22.95 -12.08 15.21
N LYS A 289 23.92 -12.54 14.41
CA LYS A 289 25.35 -12.24 14.59
C LYS A 289 25.76 -10.99 13.84
N GLY A 290 24.82 -10.33 13.17
CA GLY A 290 25.05 -9.15 12.34
C GLY A 290 25.65 -9.48 10.98
N LYS A 291 25.72 -10.76 10.59
CA LYS A 291 26.19 -11.14 9.25
C LYS A 291 25.16 -10.68 8.23
N LYS A 292 25.62 -9.85 7.29
CA LYS A 292 24.81 -9.36 6.19
C LYS A 292 24.84 -10.35 5.02
N GLN A 293 23.70 -10.60 4.39
CA GLN A 293 23.57 -11.48 3.23
C GLN A 293 23.72 -10.69 1.94
N HIS A 294 24.53 -11.22 1.04
CA HIS A 294 24.85 -10.53 -0.20
C HIS A 294 23.78 -10.74 -1.27
N CYS A 295 23.47 -9.70 -2.04
CA CYS A 295 22.61 -9.82 -3.22
C CYS A 295 23.41 -10.47 -4.35
N ARG A 296 22.78 -11.46 -4.94
CA ARG A 296 23.15 -12.07 -6.19
C ARG A 296 22.14 -11.68 -7.26
N TRP A 297 22.52 -10.74 -8.13
CA TRP A 297 21.63 -10.27 -9.18
C TRP A 297 21.18 -11.34 -10.17
N ASP A 298 21.89 -12.47 -10.30
CA ASP A 298 21.46 -13.61 -11.13
C ASP A 298 20.32 -14.42 -10.49
N ARG A 299 20.03 -14.17 -9.21
CA ARG A 299 18.96 -14.80 -8.46
C ARG A 299 17.82 -13.82 -8.21
N MET A 300 16.61 -14.23 -8.56
CA MET A 300 15.43 -13.39 -8.35
C MET A 300 15.08 -13.26 -6.86
N TYR A 301 14.63 -14.36 -6.22
CA TYR A 301 14.20 -14.34 -4.83
C TYR A 301 15.17 -15.12 -3.93
N PRO A 302 15.55 -14.58 -2.75
CA PRO A 302 15.18 -13.24 -2.23
C PRO A 302 15.97 -12.08 -2.85
N ASP A 303 17.12 -12.37 -3.44
CA ASP A 303 18.17 -11.40 -3.74
C ASP A 303 17.75 -10.15 -4.53
N THR A 304 17.39 -10.28 -5.81
CA THR A 304 17.00 -9.14 -6.68
C THR A 304 15.66 -8.54 -6.26
N GLN A 305 14.70 -9.39 -5.92
CA GLN A 305 13.33 -8.99 -5.62
C GLN A 305 13.33 -8.06 -4.40
N GLU A 306 13.97 -8.42 -3.28
CA GLU A 306 14.00 -7.59 -2.06
C GLU A 306 14.60 -6.19 -2.28
N GLN A 307 15.45 -5.99 -3.30
CA GLN A 307 16.07 -4.69 -3.57
C GLN A 307 15.05 -3.59 -3.87
N ILE A 308 13.86 -3.94 -4.34
CA ILE A 308 12.83 -2.97 -4.71
C ILE A 308 11.97 -2.51 -3.53
N TRP A 309 12.05 -3.19 -2.36
CA TRP A 309 11.21 -2.89 -1.20
C TRP A 309 11.41 -1.49 -0.62
N PRO A 310 12.64 -0.95 -0.53
CA PRO A 310 12.84 0.43 -0.10
C PRO A 310 12.06 1.46 -0.94
N MET A 311 11.92 1.23 -2.26
CA MET A 311 11.12 2.07 -3.14
C MET A 311 9.62 1.81 -3.00
N LEU A 312 9.24 0.54 -2.85
CA LEU A 312 7.84 0.12 -2.67
C LEU A 312 7.22 0.80 -1.44
N TRP A 313 7.97 0.85 -0.33
CA TRP A 313 7.52 1.34 0.97
C TRP A 313 7.97 2.76 1.32
N TYR A 314 8.45 3.50 0.33
CA TYR A 314 8.83 4.92 0.45
C TYR A 314 9.95 5.17 1.49
N VAL A 315 10.83 4.18 1.71
CA VAL A 315 12.11 4.39 2.40
C VAL A 315 13.01 5.26 1.53
N THR A 316 13.09 4.94 0.23
CA THR A 316 13.75 5.75 -0.79
C THR A 316 12.73 6.38 -1.75
N SER A 317 13.09 7.51 -2.36
CA SER A 317 12.32 8.08 -3.48
C SER A 317 12.89 7.62 -4.82
N PRO A 318 12.11 7.65 -5.93
CA PRO A 318 12.60 7.33 -7.26
C PRO A 318 13.77 8.21 -7.74
N ASP A 319 13.90 9.43 -7.20
CA ASP A 319 14.95 10.37 -7.57
C ASP A 319 16.30 10.06 -6.91
N MET A 320 16.30 9.28 -5.83
CA MET A 320 17.53 8.89 -5.13
C MET A 320 18.42 8.04 -6.02
N LYS A 321 19.74 8.27 -5.93
CA LYS A 321 20.75 7.53 -6.68
C LYS A 321 20.59 6.01 -6.50
N GLN A 322 20.41 5.56 -5.26
CA GLN A 322 20.27 4.15 -4.92
C GLN A 322 19.07 3.49 -5.62
N SER A 323 17.92 4.18 -5.67
CA SER A 323 16.72 3.70 -6.35
C SER A 323 16.96 3.48 -7.84
N LYS A 324 17.63 4.44 -8.50
CA LYS A 324 18.00 4.35 -9.91
C LYS A 324 18.96 3.21 -10.18
N GLU A 325 20.01 3.08 -9.37
CA GLU A 325 21.00 2.01 -9.52
C GLU A 325 20.40 0.61 -9.28
N VAL A 326 19.51 0.46 -8.31
CA VAL A 326 18.77 -0.79 -8.11
C VAL A 326 17.92 -1.12 -9.32
N TRP A 327 17.16 -0.15 -9.83
CA TRP A 327 16.26 -0.37 -10.97
C TRP A 327 17.03 -0.70 -12.26
N GLU A 328 18.15 -0.01 -12.49
CA GLU A 328 19.08 -0.31 -13.59
C GLU A 328 19.64 -1.73 -13.48
N ASN A 329 20.14 -2.13 -12.30
CA ASN A 329 20.70 -3.46 -12.08
C ASN A 329 19.66 -4.57 -12.25
N LEU A 330 18.44 -4.38 -11.74
CA LEU A 330 17.32 -5.33 -11.94
C LEU A 330 17.05 -5.51 -13.44
N ASN A 331 16.94 -4.42 -14.19
CA ASN A 331 16.67 -4.47 -15.63
C ASN A 331 17.83 -5.03 -16.45
N GLN A 332 19.07 -4.87 -16.01
CA GLN A 332 20.24 -5.47 -16.68
C GLN A 332 20.31 -6.98 -16.46
N ASN A 333 19.99 -7.45 -15.26
CA ASN A 333 20.12 -8.88 -14.91
C ASN A 333 18.86 -9.69 -15.24
N HIS A 334 17.69 -9.06 -15.23
CA HIS A 334 16.41 -9.70 -15.55
C HIS A 334 15.63 -8.91 -16.61
N PRO A 335 16.19 -8.64 -17.80
CA PRO A 335 15.59 -7.72 -18.78
C PRO A 335 14.17 -8.10 -19.22
N LYS A 336 13.82 -9.39 -19.08
CA LYS A 336 12.52 -9.95 -19.46
C LYS A 336 11.59 -10.20 -18.29
N TRP A 337 11.82 -9.58 -17.12
CA TRP A 337 11.03 -9.89 -15.93
C TRP A 337 9.52 -9.68 -16.10
N HIS A 338 9.14 -8.79 -17.00
CA HIS A 338 7.75 -8.47 -17.34
C HIS A 338 7.11 -9.49 -18.29
N GLU A 339 7.91 -10.30 -18.99
CA GLU A 339 7.48 -11.36 -19.92
C GLU A 339 7.50 -12.75 -19.29
N THR A 340 8.31 -12.97 -18.25
CA THR A 340 8.50 -14.28 -17.64
C THR A 340 7.50 -14.54 -16.53
N ASP A 341 7.40 -15.80 -16.10
CA ASP A 341 6.51 -16.26 -15.01
C ASP A 341 6.74 -15.62 -13.64
N LEU A 342 7.61 -14.61 -13.54
CA LEU A 342 7.92 -13.94 -12.28
C LEU A 342 6.64 -13.48 -11.58
N GLU A 343 6.59 -13.85 -10.30
CA GLU A 343 5.34 -14.06 -9.59
C GLU A 343 4.91 -12.83 -8.76
N TRP A 344 5.65 -11.72 -8.83
CA TRP A 344 5.53 -10.59 -7.89
C TRP A 344 5.21 -9.26 -8.60
N PRO A 345 3.93 -8.87 -8.65
CA PRO A 345 3.43 -7.63 -9.24
C PRO A 345 3.79 -6.36 -8.47
N SER A 346 4.40 -6.49 -7.28
CA SER A 346 5.16 -5.39 -6.66
C SER A 346 6.28 -4.87 -7.57
N THR A 347 6.80 -5.69 -8.47
CA THR A 347 7.76 -5.22 -9.47
C THR A 347 7.11 -4.25 -10.46
N SER A 348 5.84 -4.44 -10.83
CA SER A 348 5.10 -3.47 -11.65
C SER A 348 4.88 -2.16 -10.92
N THR A 349 4.56 -2.20 -9.63
CA THR A 349 4.47 -1.00 -8.79
C THR A 349 5.75 -0.16 -8.85
N VAL A 350 6.89 -0.82 -8.65
CA VAL A 350 8.18 -0.14 -8.65
C VAL A 350 8.55 0.31 -10.06
N ALA A 351 8.25 -0.48 -11.09
CA ALA A 351 8.42 -0.07 -12.48
C ALA A 351 7.68 1.25 -12.76
N ILE A 352 6.44 1.37 -12.30
CA ILE A 352 5.65 2.60 -12.44
C ILE A 352 6.27 3.77 -11.65
N LYS A 353 6.72 3.55 -10.41
CA LYS A 353 7.46 4.57 -9.63
C LYS A 353 8.76 5.00 -10.34
N MET A 354 9.39 4.06 -11.03
CA MET A 354 10.63 4.20 -11.78
C MET A 354 10.42 4.50 -13.27
N GLN A 355 9.19 4.85 -13.67
CA GLN A 355 8.92 5.41 -14.99
C GLN A 355 9.06 4.39 -16.15
N ASP A 356 9.03 3.10 -15.84
CA ASP A 356 9.14 1.97 -16.77
C ASP A 356 7.74 1.40 -17.09
N PHE A 357 6.87 2.26 -17.63
CA PHE A 357 5.45 1.96 -17.82
C PHE A 357 5.18 0.84 -18.83
N GLU A 358 5.98 0.73 -19.89
CA GLU A 358 5.79 -0.29 -20.91
C GLU A 358 5.95 -1.70 -20.31
N LYS A 359 7.00 -1.90 -19.49
CA LYS A 359 7.18 -3.17 -18.77
C LYS A 359 6.12 -3.40 -17.72
N ALA A 360 5.69 -2.35 -17.01
CA ALA A 360 4.60 -2.45 -16.05
C ALA A 360 3.29 -2.89 -16.72
N GLU A 361 2.90 -2.25 -17.84
CA GLU A 361 1.71 -2.59 -18.63
C GLU A 361 1.79 -4.02 -19.14
N THR A 362 2.93 -4.40 -19.72
CA THR A 362 3.14 -5.75 -20.24
C THR A 362 2.98 -6.79 -19.14
N HIS A 363 3.61 -6.55 -17.98
CA HIS A 363 3.54 -7.46 -16.86
C HIS A 363 2.11 -7.57 -16.30
N ILE A 364 1.43 -6.45 -16.05
CA ILE A 364 0.05 -6.41 -15.53
C ILE A 364 -0.92 -7.07 -16.53
N SER A 365 -0.82 -6.74 -17.82
CA SER A 365 -1.70 -7.29 -18.84
C SER A 365 -1.55 -8.81 -18.94
N ARG A 366 -0.32 -9.32 -18.82
CA ARG A 366 -0.05 -10.76 -18.78
C ARG A 366 -0.70 -11.40 -17.56
N ILE A 367 -0.48 -10.85 -16.36
CA ILE A 367 -1.08 -11.35 -15.12
C ILE A 367 -2.61 -11.40 -15.25
N LEU A 368 -3.24 -10.32 -15.72
CA LEU A 368 -4.69 -10.26 -15.93
C LEU A 368 -5.16 -11.28 -16.97
N SER A 369 -4.39 -11.53 -18.03
CA SER A 369 -4.72 -12.53 -19.05
C SER A 369 -4.70 -13.95 -18.51
N GLU A 370 -3.75 -14.27 -17.60
CA GLU A 370 -3.63 -15.56 -16.92
C GLU A 370 -4.72 -15.75 -15.85
N MET A 371 -5.19 -14.66 -15.26
CA MET A 371 -6.26 -14.68 -14.25
C MET A 371 -7.67 -14.88 -14.83
N LYS A 372 -7.87 -14.97 -16.15
CA LYS A 372 -9.18 -15.20 -16.78
C LYS A 372 -9.52 -16.69 -16.93
N PRO A 373 -10.33 -17.29 -16.03
CA PRO A 373 -11.13 -18.48 -16.37
C PRO A 373 -12.65 -18.26 -16.26
N ASN A 374 -13.14 -17.07 -15.89
CA ASN A 374 -14.58 -16.84 -15.73
C ASN A 374 -15.11 -15.96 -16.91
N PRO A 375 -16.03 -16.48 -17.74
CA PRO A 375 -16.61 -15.74 -18.87
C PRO A 375 -17.51 -14.57 -18.46
N ALA A 376 -17.82 -14.39 -17.17
CA ALA A 376 -18.47 -13.17 -16.67
C ALA A 376 -17.53 -11.94 -16.64
N TRP A 377 -16.23 -12.14 -16.84
CA TRP A 377 -15.19 -11.10 -16.84
C TRP A 377 -14.80 -10.67 -18.24
N GLU A 378 -15.70 -10.89 -19.21
CA GLU A 378 -15.66 -10.19 -20.48
C GLU A 378 -15.73 -8.69 -20.17
N THR A 379 -14.55 -8.07 -20.14
CA THR A 379 -14.36 -6.63 -20.18
C THR A 379 -15.31 -6.09 -21.24
N ASN A 380 -16.33 -5.34 -20.85
CA ASN A 380 -17.33 -4.81 -21.76
C ASN A 380 -16.63 -4.24 -23.01
N ASP A 381 -16.83 -4.87 -24.17
CA ASP A 381 -16.25 -4.53 -25.49
C ASP A 381 -16.77 -3.19 -26.06
N LYS A 382 -17.08 -2.23 -25.18
CA LYS A 382 -17.65 -0.93 -25.50
C LYS A 382 -17.01 0.12 -24.61
N HIS A 383 -15.79 0.55 -24.95
CA HIS A 383 -15.51 1.95 -25.31
C HIS A 383 -14.07 2.19 -25.80
N LEU A 384 -13.94 3.30 -26.54
CA LEU A 384 -13.01 3.62 -27.60
C LEU A 384 -12.04 4.72 -27.15
N MET A 385 -10.73 4.42 -27.26
CA MET A 385 -9.58 5.26 -27.69
C MET A 385 -9.55 6.78 -27.40
N ILE A 386 -8.53 7.23 -26.65
CA ILE A 386 -7.88 8.55 -26.84
C ILE A 386 -6.36 8.36 -26.91
N HIS A 387 -5.77 8.87 -28.00
CA HIS A 387 -4.33 9.01 -28.22
C HIS A 387 -3.75 10.19 -27.40
N ASN A 388 -2.56 9.99 -26.83
CA ASN A 388 -1.73 10.96 -26.09
C ASN A 388 -2.37 11.61 -24.87
N CYS A 389 -2.11 11.03 -23.69
CA CYS A 389 -2.41 11.66 -22.41
C CYS A 389 -1.17 11.58 -21.52
N CYS A 390 -0.32 12.60 -21.60
CA CYS A 390 0.92 12.75 -20.83
C CYS A 390 0.69 12.99 -19.32
N PHE A 391 -0.51 12.79 -18.78
CA PHE A 391 -0.92 13.32 -17.48
C PHE A 391 -0.54 12.42 -16.30
N ASP A 392 0.16 12.97 -15.31
CA ASP A 392 0.44 12.34 -14.01
C ASP A 392 -0.11 13.21 -12.89
N PHE A 393 -1.16 12.73 -12.21
CA PHE A 393 -1.66 13.35 -10.99
C PHE A 393 -2.09 12.32 -9.93
N ASP A 394 -1.89 12.67 -8.66
CA ASP A 394 -2.29 11.88 -7.48
C ASP A 394 -3.25 12.69 -6.61
N ILE A 395 -4.27 12.02 -6.07
CA ILE A 395 -5.24 12.60 -5.13
C ILE A 395 -5.02 11.93 -3.77
N GLU A 396 -4.51 12.71 -2.82
CA GLU A 396 -4.30 12.30 -1.44
C GLU A 396 -5.29 12.96 -0.49
N GLY A 397 -5.52 12.31 0.65
CA GLY A 397 -6.42 12.78 1.69
C GLY A 397 -7.88 12.46 1.39
N CYS A 398 -8.79 13.34 1.82
CA CYS A 398 -10.23 13.07 1.86
C CYS A 398 -11.00 13.24 0.54
N CYS A 399 -10.29 13.46 -0.58
CA CYS A 399 -10.90 13.70 -1.88
C CYS A 399 -11.01 12.42 -2.71
N ARG A 400 -12.08 12.35 -3.51
CA ARG A 400 -12.28 11.37 -4.58
C ARG A 400 -12.62 12.07 -5.89
N MET A 401 -12.35 11.42 -7.01
CA MET A 401 -12.77 11.92 -8.32
C MET A 401 -14.27 11.71 -8.50
N VAL A 402 -14.97 12.69 -9.08
CA VAL A 402 -16.39 12.53 -9.44
C VAL A 402 -16.47 11.61 -10.65
N LYS A 403 -17.29 10.57 -10.54
CA LYS A 403 -17.46 9.55 -11.59
C LYS A 403 -17.80 10.18 -12.94
N GLY A 404 -17.07 9.79 -13.99
CA GLY A 404 -17.28 10.26 -15.35
C GLY A 404 -16.90 11.72 -15.62
N SER A 405 -16.29 12.41 -14.65
CA SER A 405 -15.90 13.82 -14.81
C SER A 405 -14.58 14.03 -15.57
N LEU A 406 -13.77 12.98 -15.70
CA LEU A 406 -12.50 13.06 -16.41
C LEU A 406 -12.74 13.30 -17.91
N ALA A 407 -12.22 14.40 -18.41
CA ALA A 407 -12.29 14.81 -19.80
C ALA A 407 -10.93 15.37 -20.24
N VAL A 408 -10.49 14.99 -21.43
CA VAL A 408 -9.27 15.51 -22.05
C VAL A 408 -9.64 16.16 -23.38
N LYS A 409 -9.27 17.43 -23.57
CA LYS A 409 -9.51 18.17 -24.83
C LYS A 409 -8.44 19.23 -25.07
N ASP A 410 -7.92 19.33 -26.29
CA ASP A 410 -7.03 20.40 -26.76
C ASP A 410 -5.87 20.73 -25.79
N ASN A 411 -5.22 19.69 -25.27
CA ASN A 411 -4.13 19.73 -24.27
C ASN A 411 -4.55 20.21 -22.88
N GLU A 412 -5.81 20.06 -22.51
CA GLU A 412 -6.30 20.33 -21.17
C GLU A 412 -6.93 19.04 -20.61
N CYS A 413 -6.44 18.59 -19.46
CA CYS A 413 -7.15 17.60 -18.64
C CYS A 413 -8.06 18.35 -17.68
N ARG A 414 -9.31 17.92 -17.61
CA ARG A 414 -10.30 18.39 -16.66
C ARG A 414 -10.88 17.21 -15.92
N PHE A 415 -11.06 17.34 -14.63
CA PHE A 415 -11.86 16.43 -13.83
C PHE A 415 -12.46 17.17 -12.66
N GLN A 416 -13.49 16.59 -12.08
CA GLN A 416 -14.07 17.07 -10.84
C GLN A 416 -13.59 16.21 -9.70
N ILE A 417 -13.27 16.85 -8.59
CA ILE A 417 -13.08 16.17 -7.32
C ILE A 417 -14.17 16.60 -6.35
N THR A 418 -14.52 15.70 -5.44
CA THR A 418 -15.37 16.00 -4.30
C THR A 418 -14.74 15.43 -3.05
N ALA A 419 -14.91 16.12 -1.93
CA ALA A 419 -14.51 15.58 -0.64
C ALA A 419 -15.61 14.70 -0.07
N ALA A 420 -15.25 13.53 0.47
CA ALA A 420 -16.17 12.69 1.24
C ALA A 420 -16.49 13.34 2.61
N ILE A 421 -15.56 14.15 3.12
CA ILE A 421 -15.63 14.89 4.37
C ILE A 421 -14.93 16.25 4.28
N ASP A 422 -15.14 17.09 5.29
CA ASP A 422 -14.26 18.23 5.55
C ASP A 422 -12.88 17.73 5.97
N GLY A 423 -11.81 18.20 5.32
CA GLY A 423 -10.45 17.78 5.67
C GLY A 423 -9.40 18.31 4.73
N SER A 424 -8.14 17.96 4.96
CA SER A 424 -7.06 18.30 4.04
C SER A 424 -7.03 17.33 2.86
N ALA A 425 -6.77 17.86 1.67
CA ALA A 425 -6.52 17.08 0.48
C ALA A 425 -5.36 17.66 -0.30
N LYS A 426 -4.71 16.81 -1.10
CA LYS A 426 -3.60 17.21 -1.96
C LYS A 426 -3.83 16.65 -3.35
N ILE A 427 -3.63 17.50 -4.34
CA ILE A 427 -3.46 17.08 -5.72
C ILE A 427 -1.98 17.28 -6.05
N LYS A 428 -1.29 16.21 -6.43
CA LYS A 428 0.07 16.29 -6.97
C LYS A 428 -0.05 16.18 -8.48
N VAL A 429 0.61 17.06 -9.23
CA VAL A 429 0.69 17.00 -10.69
C VAL A 429 2.16 17.07 -11.08
N ARG A 430 2.66 16.18 -11.94
CA ARG A 430 4.09 16.13 -12.25
C ARG A 430 4.54 17.27 -13.16
N LYS A 431 5.75 17.82 -12.93
CA LYS A 431 6.27 18.98 -13.67
C LYS A 431 6.57 18.70 -15.14
N SER A 432 7.14 17.54 -15.46
CA SER A 432 7.62 17.24 -16.83
C SER A 432 6.50 17.06 -17.87
N VAL A 433 5.25 17.21 -17.46
CA VAL A 433 4.05 17.11 -18.29
C VAL A 433 3.56 18.51 -18.67
N VAL A 434 4.06 19.53 -17.97
CA VAL A 434 3.40 20.82 -17.87
C VAL A 434 4.46 21.92 -17.78
N ASP A 435 5.09 22.25 -18.90
CA ASP A 435 5.79 23.53 -19.02
C ASP A 435 4.76 24.66 -18.84
N ASP A 436 5.00 25.55 -17.88
CA ASP A 436 4.07 26.61 -17.46
C ASP A 436 2.72 26.15 -16.88
N ALA A 437 2.73 25.05 -16.12
CA ALA A 437 1.56 24.50 -15.42
C ALA A 437 0.78 25.53 -14.61
N ARG A 438 -0.45 25.81 -15.03
CA ARG A 438 -1.46 26.39 -14.16
C ARG A 438 -2.42 25.29 -13.78
N ILE A 439 -2.28 24.77 -12.55
CA ILE A 439 -3.38 24.04 -11.92
C ILE A 439 -4.48 25.08 -11.72
N MET A 440 -5.58 24.90 -12.42
CA MET A 440 -6.78 25.71 -12.31
C MET A 440 -7.76 24.98 -11.40
N VAL A 441 -8.28 25.68 -10.41
CA VAL A 441 -9.30 25.19 -9.50
C VAL A 441 -10.50 26.13 -9.64
N ASN A 442 -11.64 25.60 -10.09
CA ASN A 442 -12.83 26.38 -10.41
C ASN A 442 -12.50 27.54 -11.36
N SER A 443 -11.75 27.24 -12.42
CA SER A 443 -11.27 28.20 -13.43
C SER A 443 -10.36 29.33 -12.90
N LYS A 444 -9.79 29.19 -11.70
CA LYS A 444 -8.82 30.14 -11.13
C LYS A 444 -7.45 29.48 -10.93
N PRO A 445 -6.32 30.16 -11.19
CA PRO A 445 -5.00 29.61 -10.90
C PRO A 445 -4.85 29.27 -9.41
N ALA A 446 -4.45 28.05 -9.11
CA ALA A 446 -4.19 27.56 -7.77
C ALA A 446 -2.79 27.97 -7.30
N LYS A 447 -2.64 28.16 -5.98
CA LYS A 447 -1.32 28.31 -5.36
C LYS A 447 -0.70 26.93 -5.19
N ILE A 448 0.38 26.67 -5.92
CA ILE A 448 1.06 25.37 -5.95
C ILE A 448 2.40 25.43 -5.21
N LYS A 449 2.79 24.32 -4.58
CA LYS A 449 4.12 24.09 -4.03
C LYS A 449 4.90 23.20 -4.99
N GLU A 450 6.22 23.33 -5.01
CA GLU A 450 7.07 22.45 -5.80
C GLU A 450 7.83 21.49 -4.89
N TYR A 451 7.74 20.19 -5.14
CA TYR A 451 8.47 19.20 -4.36
C TYR A 451 8.70 17.92 -5.17
N ALA A 452 9.94 17.42 -5.18
CA ALA A 452 10.31 16.14 -5.82
C ALA A 452 9.79 15.95 -7.26
N GLY A 453 9.87 17.00 -8.09
CA GLY A 453 9.40 16.94 -9.48
C GLY A 453 7.88 17.10 -9.66
N TYR A 454 7.13 17.47 -8.62
CA TYR A 454 5.68 17.72 -8.68
C TYR A 454 5.32 19.17 -8.35
N TYR A 455 4.23 19.64 -8.96
CA TYR A 455 3.38 20.72 -8.51
C TYR A 455 2.32 20.16 -7.55
N ILE A 456 2.35 20.58 -6.29
CA ILE A 456 1.44 20.12 -5.25
C ILE A 456 0.46 21.25 -4.93
N TYR A 457 -0.82 21.01 -5.19
CA TYR A 457 -1.91 21.83 -4.71
C TYR A 457 -2.48 21.21 -3.44
N GLU A 458 -2.24 21.86 -2.30
CA GLU A 458 -2.81 21.48 -1.00
C GLU A 458 -3.98 22.41 -0.70
N PHE A 459 -5.08 21.86 -0.21
CA PHE A 459 -6.27 22.64 0.13
C PHE A 459 -7.10 21.96 1.22
N ASP A 460 -7.87 22.78 1.93
CA ASP A 460 -8.95 22.31 2.77
C ASP A 460 -10.16 22.02 1.87
N ALA A 461 -10.52 20.75 1.81
CA ALA A 461 -11.70 20.25 1.13
C ALA A 461 -12.89 20.33 2.09
N LYS A 462 -14.06 20.68 1.55
CA LYS A 462 -15.32 20.63 2.28
C LYS A 462 -16.18 19.52 1.71
N LYS A 463 -16.90 18.83 2.58
CA LYS A 463 -17.78 17.73 2.19
C LYS A 463 -18.74 18.19 1.12
N SER A 464 -18.84 17.42 0.04
CA SER A 464 -19.69 17.71 -1.12
C SER A 464 -19.32 18.97 -1.92
N ASP A 465 -18.25 19.68 -1.58
CA ASP A 465 -17.71 20.73 -2.45
C ASP A 465 -17.09 20.06 -3.68
N ILE A 466 -17.69 20.33 -4.83
CA ILE A 466 -17.12 19.96 -6.10
C ILE A 466 -16.09 21.03 -6.49
N LYS A 467 -14.87 20.59 -6.77
CA LYS A 467 -13.84 21.42 -7.38
C LYS A 467 -13.59 20.94 -8.80
N ASP A 468 -13.78 21.83 -9.76
CA ASP A 468 -13.33 21.64 -11.14
C ASP A 468 -11.82 21.85 -11.18
N ILE A 469 -11.09 20.77 -11.42
CA ILE A 469 -9.64 20.81 -11.60
C ILE A 469 -9.37 20.80 -13.09
N SER A 470 -8.53 21.72 -13.55
CA SER A 470 -7.93 21.61 -14.87
C SER A 470 -6.47 21.98 -14.88
N PHE A 471 -5.72 21.41 -15.80
CA PHE A 471 -4.37 21.85 -16.09
C PHE A 471 -4.09 21.68 -17.58
N LYS A 472 -3.38 22.66 -18.12
CA LYS A 472 -2.96 22.69 -19.52
C LYS A 472 -1.61 22.02 -19.66
N ILE A 473 -1.54 20.96 -20.45
CA ILE A 473 -0.29 20.31 -20.87
C ILE A 473 0.53 21.30 -21.69
N ALA A 474 1.85 21.19 -21.60
CA ALA A 474 2.74 21.76 -22.60
C ALA A 474 2.28 21.38 -24.02
N LYS A 475 2.37 22.34 -24.95
CA LYS A 475 2.37 21.99 -26.37
C LYS A 475 3.82 21.63 -26.70
N ASP A 476 4.04 20.37 -27.07
CA ASP A 476 5.24 20.01 -27.83
C ASP A 476 5.30 20.81 -29.14
#